data_AF-A0A0Q7YSX3-F1
#
_entry.id   AF-A0A0Q7YSX3-F1
#
_cell.length_a   1.000
_cell.length_b   1.000
_cell.length_c   1.000
_cell.angle_alpha   90.00
_cell.angle_beta   90.00
_cell.angle_gamma   90.00
#
_symmetry.space_group_name_H-M   'P 1'
#
loop_
_entity.id
_entity.type
_entity.pdbx_description
1 polymer ?
#
loop_
_entity_poly.entity_id
_entity_poly.type
_entity_poly.pdbx_seq_one_letter_code
_entity_poly.pdbx_strand_id
1 'polypeptide(L)'
;MRNVTTLVMIGLLAACKPAADKAPVDADPVAPVVPEAKADGPSAATTAISLDGEGLRFIDKNNGKASLLAFGVPRAQAEEALARVAGTLDDRSTNEECGAGTMEFTRFDAMTLNFQDGKFTGWFLGNEPGADLYSTMSGIAIGTTRAKAAESVKLVAIEDSTLGEEFTLGAGENSVGGMFAAPGDAAKVDALFAGMNCFFR
;
A
#
# COMPACT_ATOMS: atom_id res chain seq x y z
N MET A 1 -24.68 75.36 -20.36
CA MET A 1 -25.61 75.83 -19.30
C MET A 1 -25.37 74.91 -18.10
N ARG A 2 -24.68 75.35 -17.03
CA ARG A 2 -25.27 75.84 -15.74
C ARG A 2 -26.26 74.80 -15.18
N ASN A 3 -26.15 74.17 -14.00
CA ASN A 3 -25.50 74.43 -12.70
C ASN A 3 -25.37 73.06 -11.94
N VAL A 4 -24.29 72.73 -11.22
CA VAL A 4 -24.08 72.86 -9.75
C VAL A 4 -25.25 72.40 -8.87
N THR A 5 -25.00 71.45 -7.95
CA THR A 5 -25.29 71.41 -6.48
C THR A 5 -25.11 69.94 -6.01
N THR A 6 -23.93 69.52 -5.56
CA THR A 6 -23.47 69.46 -4.15
C THR A 6 -24.48 68.89 -3.15
N LEU A 7 -24.29 67.65 -2.70
CA LEU A 7 -24.54 67.33 -1.29
C LEU A 7 -23.46 66.36 -0.78
N VAL A 8 -22.62 66.92 0.09
CA VAL A 8 -21.60 66.25 0.89
C VAL A 8 -22.29 65.57 2.06
N MET A 9 -22.01 64.29 2.27
CA MET A 9 -22.30 63.59 3.52
C MET A 9 -21.00 62.93 3.99
N ILE A 10 -20.35 63.61 4.94
CA ILE A 10 -19.16 63.14 5.65
C ILE A 10 -19.64 62.17 6.73
N GLY A 11 -19.46 60.88 6.48
CA GLY A 11 -19.58 59.84 7.49
C GLY A 11 -18.23 59.59 8.15
N LEU A 12 -18.04 60.12 9.36
CA LEU A 12 -16.98 59.68 10.27
C LEU A 12 -17.30 58.26 10.73
N LEU A 13 -16.57 57.28 10.19
CA LEU A 13 -16.50 55.94 10.77
C LEU A 13 -15.10 55.72 11.34
N ALA A 14 -15.11 55.47 12.64
CA ALA A 14 -13.97 55.18 13.47
C ALA A 14 -13.19 53.95 12.99
N ALA A 15 -11.91 53.94 13.33
CA ALA A 15 -10.96 52.88 13.08
C ALA A 15 -11.43 51.52 13.60
N CYS A 16 -11.36 50.50 12.75
CA CYS A 16 -11.10 49.12 13.14
C CYS A 16 -10.16 48.50 12.10
N LYS A 17 -8.89 48.38 12.46
CA LYS A 17 -7.97 47.46 11.78
C LYS A 17 -8.52 46.04 11.98
N PRO A 18 -8.69 45.22 10.93
CA PRO A 18 -8.82 43.79 11.16
C PRO A 18 -7.47 43.28 11.64
N ALA A 19 -7.41 42.85 12.89
CA ALA A 19 -6.37 41.93 13.32
C ALA A 19 -6.53 40.67 12.49
N ALA A 20 -5.44 40.19 11.91
CA ALA A 20 -5.42 38.91 11.23
C ALA A 20 -5.68 37.81 12.28
N ASP A 21 -6.92 37.36 12.36
CA ASP A 21 -7.26 36.12 13.06
C ASP A 21 -6.47 35.00 12.39
N LYS A 22 -5.56 34.40 13.16
CA LYS A 22 -4.87 33.17 12.77
C LYS A 22 -5.95 32.11 12.62
N ALA A 23 -6.10 31.61 11.39
CA ALA A 23 -6.88 30.42 11.13
C ALA A 23 -6.41 29.28 12.05
N PRO A 24 -7.33 28.49 12.62
CA PRO A 24 -6.96 27.27 13.32
C PRO A 24 -6.19 26.37 12.36
N VAL A 25 -5.02 25.93 12.79
CA VAL A 25 -4.22 24.93 12.10
C VAL A 25 -5.07 23.68 12.05
N ASP A 26 -5.40 23.20 10.84
CA ASP A 26 -6.05 21.92 10.63
C ASP A 26 -5.31 20.87 11.45
N ALA A 27 -6.03 20.21 12.35
CA ALA A 27 -5.48 19.07 13.07
C ALA A 27 -5.29 17.95 12.05
N ASP A 28 -4.03 17.54 11.86
CA ASP A 28 -3.69 16.40 11.01
C ASP A 28 -4.56 15.19 11.38
N PRO A 29 -5.01 14.39 10.39
CA PRO A 29 -5.72 13.15 10.66
C PRO A 29 -4.89 12.27 11.60
N VAL A 30 -5.45 11.95 12.76
CA VAL A 30 -4.84 11.04 13.74
C VAL A 30 -4.65 9.68 13.06
N ALA A 31 -3.40 9.32 12.81
CA ALA A 31 -3.05 8.00 12.29
C ALA A 31 -3.59 6.92 13.25
N PRO A 32 -4.15 5.82 12.73
CA PRO A 32 -4.58 4.71 13.58
C PRO A 32 -3.43 4.21 14.44
N VAL A 33 -3.72 3.82 15.69
CA VAL A 33 -2.71 3.36 16.65
C VAL A 33 -2.00 2.13 16.09
N VAL A 34 -0.77 2.34 15.66
CA VAL A 34 0.13 1.31 15.18
C VAL A 34 0.76 0.64 16.40
N PRO A 35 0.79 -0.70 16.49
CA PRO A 35 1.48 -1.37 17.58
C PRO A 35 2.95 -0.95 17.65
N GLU A 36 3.44 -0.61 18.85
CA GLU A 36 4.84 -0.22 19.09
C GLU A 36 5.82 -1.34 18.70
N ALA A 37 6.91 -0.98 18.02
CA ALA A 37 8.03 -1.89 17.78
C ALA A 37 8.82 -2.17 19.04
N LYS A 38 8.92 -3.47 19.39
CA LYS A 38 9.92 -3.93 20.35
C LYS A 38 11.25 -4.12 19.62
N ALA A 39 12.27 -3.39 20.11
CA ALA A 39 13.66 -3.57 19.75
C ALA A 39 14.11 -4.99 20.13
N ASP A 40 14.53 -5.76 19.12
CA ASP A 40 15.04 -7.13 19.16
C ASP A 40 14.16 -8.17 19.90
N GLY A 41 13.24 -8.88 19.22
CA GLY A 41 12.40 -9.88 19.89
C GLY A 41 11.26 -10.55 19.09
N PRO A 42 10.53 -11.51 19.71
CA PRO A 42 9.73 -12.63 19.14
C PRO A 42 8.48 -12.26 18.33
N SER A 43 8.31 -11.00 17.91
CA SER A 43 7.14 -10.54 17.17
C SER A 43 7.00 -11.24 15.81
N ALA A 44 8.12 -11.61 15.16
CA ALA A 44 8.11 -12.48 13.98
C ALA A 44 7.63 -13.91 14.28
N ALA A 45 7.93 -14.45 15.47
CA ALA A 45 7.51 -15.80 15.84
C ALA A 45 6.00 -15.87 16.05
N THR A 46 5.40 -14.85 16.67
CA THR A 46 3.96 -14.82 17.01
C THR A 46 3.08 -14.08 16.02
N THR A 47 3.63 -13.39 15.02
CA THR A 47 2.85 -12.65 14.02
C THR A 47 3.07 -13.26 12.63
N ALA A 48 2.00 -13.50 11.88
CA ALA A 48 2.06 -13.86 10.47
C ALA A 48 1.69 -12.64 9.61
N ILE A 49 2.20 -12.58 8.38
CA ILE A 49 1.77 -11.60 7.39
C ILE A 49 0.90 -12.32 6.38
N SER A 50 -0.28 -11.75 6.13
CA SER A 50 -1.13 -12.16 5.03
C SER A 50 -1.21 -11.11 3.93
N LEU A 51 -1.09 -11.61 2.70
CA LEU A 51 -1.17 -10.83 1.47
C LEU A 51 -2.63 -10.47 1.18
N ASP A 52 -2.90 -9.18 1.05
CA ASP A 52 -4.25 -8.65 0.86
C ASP A 52 -4.26 -7.58 -0.24
N GLY A 53 -5.37 -7.49 -0.96
CA GLY A 53 -5.49 -6.55 -2.07
C GLY A 53 -5.61 -5.08 -1.62
N GLU A 54 -5.79 -4.82 -0.33
CA GLU A 54 -5.89 -3.49 0.28
C GLU A 54 -4.61 -3.09 1.04
N GLY A 55 -3.60 -3.98 1.11
CA GLY A 55 -2.37 -3.76 1.86
C GLY A 55 -1.77 -5.06 2.42
N LEU A 56 -1.27 -5.02 3.65
CA LEU A 56 -0.75 -6.21 4.35
C LEU A 56 -1.50 -6.43 5.65
N ARG A 57 -1.95 -7.67 5.89
CA ARG A 57 -2.61 -8.04 7.15
C ARG A 57 -1.61 -8.67 8.12
N PHE A 58 -1.53 -8.15 9.33
CA PHE A 58 -0.72 -8.71 10.41
C PHE A 58 -1.64 -9.52 11.33
N ILE A 59 -1.32 -10.80 11.52
CA ILE A 59 -2.15 -11.75 12.24
C ILE A 59 -1.40 -12.24 13.47
N ASP A 60 -1.95 -11.99 14.64
CA ASP A 60 -1.46 -12.58 15.89
C ASP A 60 -1.80 -14.09 15.90
N LYS A 61 -0.77 -14.94 15.82
CA LYS A 61 -0.90 -16.40 15.79
C LYS A 61 -1.49 -16.98 17.09
N ASN A 62 -1.47 -16.23 18.20
CA ASN A 62 -1.98 -16.74 19.48
C ASN A 62 -3.50 -16.61 19.61
N ASN A 63 -4.10 -15.59 18.98
CA ASN A 63 -5.53 -15.28 19.16
C ASN A 63 -6.28 -15.02 17.83
N GLY A 64 -5.58 -15.05 16.68
CA GLY A 64 -6.16 -14.86 15.36
C GLY A 64 -6.58 -13.42 15.04
N LYS A 65 -6.30 -12.44 15.91
CA LYS A 65 -6.62 -11.03 15.62
C LYS A 65 -5.78 -10.55 14.44
N ALA A 66 -6.46 -9.91 13.49
CA ALA A 66 -5.84 -9.33 12.32
C ALA A 66 -5.93 -7.81 12.35
N SER A 67 -4.85 -7.13 11.96
CA SER A 67 -4.84 -5.69 11.67
C SER A 67 -4.37 -5.46 10.24
N LEU A 68 -4.95 -4.45 9.57
CA LEU A 68 -4.60 -4.08 8.20
C LEU A 68 -3.63 -2.89 8.22
N LEU A 69 -2.46 -3.07 7.63
CA LEU A 69 -1.62 -1.99 7.15
C LEU A 69 -2.12 -1.62 5.75
N ALA A 70 -3.08 -0.69 5.71
CA ALA A 70 -3.75 -0.30 4.47
C ALA A 70 -2.83 0.52 3.57
N PHE A 71 -3.11 0.52 2.27
CA PHE A 71 -2.55 1.52 1.37
C PHE A 71 -2.90 2.95 1.82
N GLY A 72 -2.03 3.91 1.49
CA GLY A 72 -2.12 5.32 1.89
C GLY A 72 -1.43 5.67 3.21
N VAL A 73 -0.94 4.69 3.98
CA VAL A 73 -0.14 4.96 5.19
C VAL A 73 1.23 5.56 4.82
N PRO A 74 1.84 6.40 5.69
CA PRO A 74 3.18 6.92 5.45
C PRO A 74 4.24 5.82 5.31
N ARG A 75 5.25 6.04 4.46
CA ARG A 75 6.36 5.10 4.22
C ARG A 75 7.02 4.60 5.50
N ALA A 76 7.41 5.51 6.38
CA ALA A 76 8.07 5.16 7.64
C ALA A 76 7.23 4.20 8.50
N GLN A 77 5.91 4.42 8.55
CA GLN A 77 4.99 3.55 9.28
C GLN A 77 4.92 2.14 8.65
N ALA A 78 4.86 2.05 7.33
CA ALA A 78 4.80 0.76 6.63
C ALA A 78 6.10 -0.04 6.79
N GLU A 79 7.24 0.61 6.64
CA GLU A 79 8.56 -0.01 6.82
C GLU A 79 8.76 -0.47 8.26
N GLU A 80 8.40 0.34 9.26
CA GLU A 80 8.49 -0.05 10.67
C GLU A 80 7.56 -1.24 10.98
N ALA A 81 6.35 -1.25 10.40
CA ALA A 81 5.42 -2.37 10.56
C ALA A 81 5.95 -3.67 9.98
N LEU A 82 6.49 -3.64 8.77
CA LEU A 82 7.05 -4.81 8.13
C LEU A 82 8.33 -5.27 8.84
N ALA A 83 9.21 -4.34 9.25
CA ALA A 83 10.47 -4.67 9.91
C ALA A 83 10.29 -5.45 11.22
N ARG A 84 9.21 -5.20 11.96
CA ARG A 84 8.86 -5.97 13.18
C ARG A 84 8.63 -7.46 12.94
N VAL A 85 8.38 -7.87 11.70
CA VAL A 85 8.02 -9.25 11.35
C VAL A 85 8.98 -9.85 10.33
N ALA A 86 9.27 -9.14 9.26
CA ALA A 86 10.19 -9.59 8.20
C ALA A 86 11.66 -9.35 8.54
N GLY A 87 11.96 -8.51 9.53
CA GLY A 87 13.33 -8.23 9.98
C GLY A 87 13.89 -6.95 9.37
N THR A 88 15.12 -7.00 8.85
CA THR A 88 15.82 -5.80 8.42
C THR A 88 15.47 -5.45 6.97
N LEU A 89 15.41 -4.16 6.68
CA LEU A 89 15.33 -3.64 5.32
C LEU A 89 16.65 -3.93 4.59
N ASP A 90 16.57 -4.45 3.37
CA ASP A 90 17.75 -4.77 2.55
C ASP A 90 18.18 -3.59 1.69
N ASP A 91 17.22 -2.95 1.01
CA ASP A 91 17.49 -1.90 0.03
C ASP A 91 16.34 -0.88 -0.06
N ARG A 92 16.68 0.31 -0.55
CA ARG A 92 15.73 1.33 -1.01
C ARG A 92 16.13 1.83 -2.38
N SER A 93 15.18 1.92 -3.29
CA SER A 93 15.41 2.40 -4.65
C SER A 93 14.27 3.29 -5.14
N THR A 94 14.48 3.93 -6.29
CA THR A 94 13.52 4.82 -6.94
C THR A 94 13.51 4.53 -8.44
N ASN A 95 12.34 4.61 -9.07
CA ASN A 95 12.18 4.54 -10.52
C ASN A 95 11.34 5.74 -11.00
N GLU A 96 11.94 6.60 -11.82
CA GLU A 96 11.29 7.78 -12.40
C GLU A 96 10.55 7.48 -13.71
N GLU A 97 10.80 6.31 -14.32
CA GLU A 97 10.26 5.92 -15.61
C GLU A 97 8.99 5.04 -15.49
N CYS A 98 8.40 4.98 -14.29
CA CYS A 98 7.16 4.26 -14.12
C CYS A 98 6.00 4.98 -14.81
N GLY A 99 5.12 4.24 -15.48
CA GLY A 99 3.93 4.84 -16.13
C GLY A 99 2.98 5.56 -15.16
N ALA A 100 3.04 5.22 -13.86
CA ALA A 100 2.29 5.88 -12.79
C ALA A 100 2.97 7.16 -12.24
N GLY A 101 4.16 7.53 -12.73
CA GLY A 101 5.02 8.58 -12.19
C GLY A 101 6.14 8.02 -11.29
N THR A 102 6.90 8.90 -10.63
CA THR A 102 8.01 8.48 -9.76
C THR A 102 7.51 7.54 -8.67
N MET A 103 8.12 6.36 -8.60
CA MET A 103 7.85 5.33 -7.61
C MET A 103 9.10 5.10 -6.76
N GLU A 104 8.90 4.88 -5.47
CA GLU A 104 9.96 4.49 -4.55
C GLU A 104 9.69 3.08 -4.04
N PHE A 105 10.76 2.36 -3.72
CA PHE A 105 10.69 0.97 -3.30
C PHE A 105 11.49 0.76 -2.02
N THR A 106 11.02 -0.16 -1.20
CA THR A 106 11.76 -0.69 -0.06
C THR A 106 11.68 -2.20 -0.05
N ARG A 107 12.82 -2.87 0.06
CA ARG A 107 12.93 -4.32 -0.02
C ARG A 107 13.21 -4.96 1.34
N PHE A 108 12.53 -6.08 1.59
CA PHE A 108 12.68 -6.99 2.74
C PHE A 108 12.65 -8.43 2.21
N ASP A 109 13.82 -9.01 1.95
CA ASP A 109 13.98 -10.31 1.30
C ASP A 109 13.15 -10.38 0.00
N ALA A 110 12.29 -11.39 -0.18
CA ALA A 110 11.38 -11.49 -1.33
C ALA A 110 10.29 -10.38 -1.42
N MET A 111 10.01 -9.65 -0.34
CA MET A 111 8.94 -8.64 -0.29
C MET A 111 9.46 -7.27 -0.69
N THR A 112 8.77 -6.62 -1.63
CA THR A 112 9.00 -5.23 -2.00
C THR A 112 7.75 -4.41 -1.66
N LEU A 113 7.93 -3.35 -0.88
CA LEU A 113 6.92 -2.33 -0.64
C LEU A 113 7.09 -1.21 -1.67
N ASN A 114 5.99 -0.78 -2.28
CA ASN A 114 5.94 0.26 -3.29
C ASN A 114 5.34 1.53 -2.68
N PHE A 115 5.93 2.67 -3.02
CA PHE A 115 5.51 3.96 -2.52
C PHE A 115 5.40 4.98 -3.64
N GLN A 116 4.45 5.90 -3.45
CA GLN A 116 4.32 7.11 -4.24
C GLN A 116 3.92 8.25 -3.30
N ASP A 117 4.50 9.44 -3.50
CA ASP A 117 4.28 10.62 -2.65
C ASP A 117 4.48 10.33 -1.13
N GLY A 118 5.46 9.48 -0.81
CA GLY A 118 5.75 9.04 0.55
C GLY A 118 4.68 8.16 1.21
N LYS A 119 3.73 7.63 0.43
CA LYS A 119 2.65 6.74 0.88
C LYS A 119 2.85 5.32 0.37
N PHE A 120 2.50 4.33 1.18
CA PHE A 120 2.46 2.92 0.78
C PHE A 120 1.31 2.69 -0.20
N THR A 121 1.61 2.29 -1.43
CA THR A 121 0.61 2.20 -2.51
C THR A 121 0.50 0.82 -3.13
N GLY A 122 1.43 -0.08 -2.85
CA GLY A 122 1.40 -1.44 -3.38
C GLY A 122 2.50 -2.30 -2.78
N TRP A 123 2.43 -3.59 -3.06
CA TRP A 123 3.46 -4.55 -2.69
C TRP A 123 3.64 -5.59 -3.80
N PHE A 124 4.85 -6.15 -3.86
CA PHE A 124 5.25 -7.23 -4.74
C PHE A 124 5.98 -8.30 -3.94
N LEU A 125 5.64 -9.56 -4.19
CA LEU A 125 6.33 -10.72 -3.63
C LEU A 125 6.82 -11.60 -4.77
N GLY A 126 8.14 -11.75 -4.89
CA GLY A 126 8.78 -12.62 -5.88
C GLY A 126 9.09 -14.03 -5.34
N ASN A 127 9.36 -14.97 -6.25
CA ASN A 127 9.84 -16.31 -5.92
C ASN A 127 11.34 -16.31 -5.58
N GLU A 128 11.64 -15.80 -4.39
CA GLU A 128 12.98 -15.64 -3.85
C GLU A 128 13.00 -16.17 -2.40
N PRO A 129 14.17 -16.31 -1.75
CA PRO A 129 14.23 -16.62 -0.32
C PRO A 129 13.32 -15.72 0.53
N GLY A 130 12.75 -16.27 1.60
CA GLY A 130 11.82 -15.57 2.49
C GLY A 130 10.38 -15.44 1.98
N ALA A 131 10.09 -15.81 0.73
CA ALA A 131 8.73 -15.78 0.20
C ALA A 131 7.76 -16.73 0.93
N ASP A 132 8.28 -17.78 1.56
CA ASP A 132 7.53 -18.78 2.33
C ASP A 132 6.92 -18.21 3.63
N LEU A 133 7.33 -17.01 4.04
CA LEU A 133 6.76 -16.29 5.18
C LEU A 133 5.38 -15.69 4.89
N TYR A 134 4.98 -15.62 3.62
CA TYR A 134 3.82 -14.88 3.16
C TYR A 134 2.79 -15.79 2.49
N SER A 135 1.51 -15.56 2.78
CA SER A 135 0.40 -16.19 2.07
C SER A 135 -0.85 -15.32 2.14
N THR A 136 -1.77 -15.47 1.20
CA THR A 136 -3.12 -14.90 1.32
C THR A 136 -3.91 -15.59 2.43
N MET A 137 -5.04 -15.01 2.85
CA MET A 137 -5.89 -15.67 3.86
C MET A 137 -6.50 -17.00 3.40
N SER A 138 -6.62 -17.18 2.09
CA SER A 138 -7.00 -18.44 1.46
C SER A 138 -5.85 -19.44 1.34
N GLY A 139 -4.64 -19.12 1.82
CA GLY A 139 -3.48 -20.00 1.80
C GLY A 139 -2.73 -20.05 0.46
N ILE A 140 -3.00 -19.12 -0.46
CA ILE A 140 -2.24 -18.99 -1.72
C ILE A 140 -0.91 -18.32 -1.41
N ALA A 141 0.19 -18.95 -1.79
CA ALA A 141 1.56 -18.48 -1.61
C ALA A 141 2.39 -18.76 -2.87
N ILE A 142 3.62 -18.27 -2.89
CA ILE A 142 4.61 -18.71 -3.89
C ILE A 142 4.72 -20.23 -3.86
N GLY A 143 4.74 -20.86 -5.03
CA GLY A 143 4.82 -22.30 -5.17
C GLY A 143 3.48 -23.04 -5.14
N THR A 144 2.37 -22.41 -4.74
CA THR A 144 1.02 -23.00 -4.87
C THR A 144 0.74 -23.30 -6.34
N THR A 145 0.23 -24.49 -6.66
CA THR A 145 -0.12 -24.82 -8.06
C THR A 145 -1.42 -24.13 -8.48
N ARG A 146 -1.58 -23.87 -9.78
CA ARG A 146 -2.81 -23.31 -10.36
C ARG A 146 -4.04 -24.12 -9.97
N ALA A 147 -3.99 -25.44 -10.13
CA ALA A 147 -5.08 -26.32 -9.72
C ALA A 147 -5.41 -26.17 -8.23
N LYS A 148 -4.39 -26.14 -7.37
CA LYS A 148 -4.60 -26.01 -5.93
C LYS A 148 -5.18 -24.65 -5.56
N ALA A 149 -4.72 -23.58 -6.18
CA ALA A 149 -5.24 -22.24 -5.93
C ALA A 149 -6.71 -22.11 -6.34
N ALA A 150 -7.10 -22.74 -7.46
CA ALA A 150 -8.47 -22.76 -7.95
C ALA A 150 -9.46 -23.50 -7.00
N GLU A 151 -8.97 -24.39 -6.14
CA GLU A 151 -9.79 -25.02 -5.09
C GLU A 151 -10.15 -24.05 -3.96
N SER A 152 -9.32 -23.03 -3.72
CA SER A 152 -9.44 -22.12 -2.58
C SER A 152 -10.07 -20.78 -2.94
N VAL A 153 -9.86 -20.29 -4.16
CA VAL A 153 -10.32 -18.99 -4.61
C VAL A 153 -10.53 -18.99 -6.12
N LYS A 154 -11.46 -18.16 -6.61
CA LYS A 154 -11.67 -17.97 -8.03
C LYS A 154 -10.44 -17.31 -8.63
N LEU A 155 -9.78 -17.99 -9.56
CA LEU A 155 -8.74 -17.41 -10.41
C LEU A 155 -9.40 -16.78 -11.64
N VAL A 156 -9.03 -15.54 -11.94
CA VAL A 156 -9.42 -14.87 -13.19
C VAL A 156 -8.15 -14.62 -13.99
N ALA A 157 -8.01 -15.28 -15.14
CA ALA A 157 -6.87 -15.06 -16.02
C ALA A 157 -6.93 -13.67 -16.64
N ILE A 158 -5.78 -13.04 -16.82
CA ILE A 158 -5.63 -11.80 -17.59
C ILE A 158 -5.17 -12.20 -18.99
N GLU A 159 -6.11 -12.14 -19.94
CA GLU A 159 -5.83 -12.44 -21.35
C GLU A 159 -4.87 -11.40 -21.95
N ASP A 160 -4.03 -11.85 -22.89
CA ASP A 160 -3.05 -11.02 -23.60
C ASP A 160 -2.06 -10.24 -22.70
N SER A 161 -1.77 -10.74 -21.50
CA SER A 161 -0.77 -10.13 -20.63
C SER A 161 0.62 -10.20 -21.23
N THR A 162 1.30 -9.06 -21.24
CA THR A 162 2.72 -8.95 -21.62
C THR A 162 3.66 -9.48 -20.53
N LEU A 163 3.15 -9.79 -19.34
CA LEU A 163 3.89 -10.34 -18.21
C LEU A 163 3.84 -11.87 -18.15
N GLY A 164 3.14 -12.52 -19.09
CA GLY A 164 3.00 -13.98 -19.17
C GLY A 164 1.69 -14.49 -18.58
N GLU A 165 1.75 -15.59 -17.81
CA GLU A 165 0.57 -16.29 -17.28
C GLU A 165 0.00 -15.58 -16.04
N GLU A 166 -0.54 -14.38 -16.25
CA GLU A 166 -1.07 -13.50 -15.21
C GLU A 166 -2.51 -13.83 -14.81
N PHE A 167 -2.83 -13.64 -13.53
CA PHE A 167 -4.16 -13.84 -12.97
C PHE A 167 -4.47 -12.90 -11.82
N THR A 168 -5.74 -12.82 -11.42
CA THR A 168 -6.18 -12.24 -10.16
C THR A 168 -6.88 -13.26 -9.29
N LEU A 169 -6.77 -13.07 -7.97
CA LEU A 169 -7.54 -13.78 -6.94
C LEU A 169 -8.84 -13.02 -6.71
N GLY A 170 -9.95 -13.58 -7.18
CA GLY A 170 -11.25 -12.92 -7.17
C GLY A 170 -11.38 -11.85 -8.26
N ALA A 171 -12.40 -11.01 -8.12
CA ALA A 171 -12.70 -9.90 -9.03
C ALA A 171 -12.91 -8.62 -8.22
N GLY A 172 -12.47 -7.47 -8.75
CA GLY A 172 -12.64 -6.16 -8.13
C GLY A 172 -11.35 -5.34 -8.13
N GLU A 173 -11.45 -4.08 -7.71
CA GLU A 173 -10.33 -3.13 -7.72
C GLU A 173 -9.24 -3.48 -6.69
N ASN A 174 -9.61 -4.12 -5.59
CA ASN A 174 -8.69 -4.54 -4.52
C ASN A 174 -8.39 -6.05 -4.60
N SER A 175 -8.17 -6.59 -5.80
CA SER A 175 -7.77 -7.99 -5.97
C SER A 175 -6.26 -8.17 -5.86
N VAL A 176 -5.81 -9.29 -5.31
CA VAL A 176 -4.41 -9.71 -5.39
C VAL A 176 -4.16 -10.28 -6.79
N GLY A 177 -3.20 -9.71 -7.50
CA GLY A 177 -2.68 -10.22 -8.76
C GLY A 177 -1.57 -11.26 -8.53
N GLY A 178 -1.28 -12.04 -9.56
CA GLY A 178 -0.17 -12.98 -9.55
C GLY A 178 0.23 -13.45 -10.93
N MET A 179 1.37 -14.13 -10.98
CA MET A 179 1.92 -14.72 -12.21
C MET A 179 2.26 -16.19 -11.96
N PHE A 180 1.93 -17.06 -12.90
CA PHE A 180 2.39 -18.45 -12.90
C PHE A 180 3.73 -18.58 -13.63
N ALA A 181 4.62 -19.45 -13.14
CA ALA A 181 5.93 -19.72 -13.75
C ALA A 181 5.84 -20.39 -15.14
N ALA A 182 4.69 -20.97 -15.47
CA ALA A 182 4.46 -21.70 -16.71
C ALA A 182 2.94 -21.79 -17.01
N PRO A 183 2.55 -22.27 -18.21
CA PRO A 183 1.17 -22.63 -18.49
C PRO A 183 0.72 -23.92 -17.79
N GLY A 184 -0.60 -24.08 -17.64
CA GLY A 184 -1.24 -25.34 -17.22
C GLY A 184 -1.46 -25.50 -15.72
N ASP A 185 -2.16 -26.56 -15.35
CA ASP A 185 -2.69 -26.78 -13.99
C ASP A 185 -1.63 -27.04 -12.92
N ALA A 186 -0.49 -27.60 -13.32
CA ALA A 186 0.64 -27.85 -12.44
C ALA A 186 1.55 -26.62 -12.28
N ALA A 187 1.30 -25.54 -13.03
CA ALA A 187 2.09 -24.33 -12.95
C ALA A 187 2.01 -23.73 -11.55
N LYS A 188 3.15 -23.30 -11.04
CA LYS A 188 3.28 -22.73 -9.69
C LYS A 188 3.17 -21.22 -9.75
N VAL A 189 2.57 -20.62 -8.74
CA VAL A 189 2.63 -19.18 -8.51
C VAL A 189 4.08 -18.77 -8.31
N ASP A 190 4.55 -17.84 -9.13
CA ASP A 190 5.92 -17.33 -9.16
C ASP A 190 6.02 -15.90 -8.61
N ALA A 191 4.92 -15.15 -8.67
CA ALA A 191 4.81 -13.85 -8.03
C ALA A 191 3.39 -13.57 -7.58
N LEU A 192 3.26 -12.74 -6.55
CA LEU A 192 2.00 -12.16 -6.08
C LEU A 192 2.19 -10.66 -5.88
N PHE A 193 1.15 -9.87 -6.12
CA PHE A 193 1.21 -8.42 -5.96
C PHE A 193 -0.17 -7.81 -5.72
N ALA A 194 -0.20 -6.61 -5.14
CA ALA A 194 -1.41 -5.79 -5.10
C ALA A 194 -1.08 -4.29 -5.08
N GLY A 195 -2.07 -3.47 -5.38
CA GLY A 195 -1.92 -2.02 -5.48
C GLY A 195 -1.02 -1.60 -6.65
N MET A 196 -0.43 -0.41 -6.53
CA MET A 196 0.42 0.17 -7.57
C MET A 196 1.73 -0.61 -7.68
N ASN A 197 2.02 -1.13 -8.88
CA ASN A 197 3.25 -1.85 -9.21
C ASN A 197 3.84 -1.30 -10.49
N CYS A 198 5.17 -1.32 -10.59
CA CYS A 198 5.88 -0.79 -11.75
C CYS A 198 6.16 -1.86 -12.81
N PHE A 199 5.10 -2.40 -13.42
CA PHE A 199 5.23 -3.33 -14.53
C PHE A 199 5.24 -2.56 -15.86
N PHE A 200 6.31 -2.72 -16.63
CA PHE A 200 6.36 -2.19 -17.99
C PHE A 200 5.39 -2.98 -18.87
N ARG A 201 4.47 -2.27 -19.52
CA ARG A 201 3.45 -2.80 -20.42
C ARG A 201 3.37 -1.94 -21.68
#